data_AF-J2ATD6-F1
#
_entry.id   AF-J2ATD6-F1
#
_cell.length_a   1.000
_cell.length_b   1.000
_cell.length_c   1.000
_cell.angle_alpha   90.00
_cell.angle_beta   90.00
_cell.angle_gamma   90.00
#
_symmetry.space_group_name_H-M   'P 1'
#
loop_
_entity.id
_entity.type
_entity.pdbx_description
1 polymer ?
#
loop_
_entity_poly.entity_id
_entity_poly.type
_entity_poly.pdbx_seq_one_letter_code
_entity_poly.pdbx_strand_id
1 'polypeptide(L)'
;MATYRFYPRADAAQDKIWRDTVEKWGEEQAATYITGLHDHLKHLCDEPKLWRRLPQKLAVPADVKREAYFSRYERHYVFFRKLDNGDLGIMSILHERMDLPVRLADDLAALFDKASDPET
;
A
#
# COMPACT_ATOMS: atom_id res chain seq x y z
N MET A 1 17.36 -9.23 5.77
CA MET A 1 16.63 -8.58 4.65
C MET A 1 15.42 -7.90 5.23
N ALA A 2 15.08 -6.70 4.76
CA ALA A 2 13.83 -6.06 5.16
C ALA A 2 12.66 -6.89 4.61
N THR A 3 11.58 -6.97 5.38
CA THR A 3 10.33 -7.62 4.93
C THR A 3 9.23 -6.56 4.80
N TYR A 4 8.04 -6.96 4.38
CA TYR A 4 6.88 -6.06 4.32
C TYR A 4 5.69 -6.64 5.08
N ARG A 5 4.83 -5.74 5.57
CA ARG A 5 3.58 -6.07 6.26
C ARG A 5 2.47 -5.17 5.75
N PHE A 6 1.26 -5.70 5.66
CA PHE A 6 0.10 -4.92 5.23
C PHE A 6 -0.64 -4.35 6.44
N TYR A 7 -1.06 -3.10 6.31
CA TYR A 7 -2.15 -2.59 7.12
C TYR A 7 -3.50 -3.15 6.62
N PRO A 8 -4.55 -3.17 7.46
CA PRO A 8 -5.82 -3.81 7.12
C PRO A 8 -6.46 -3.33 5.81
N ARG A 9 -6.34 -2.03 5.49
CA ARG A 9 -6.87 -1.46 4.23
C ARG A 9 -6.11 -1.96 3.01
N ALA A 10 -4.79 -2.04 3.09
CA ALA A 10 -3.96 -2.58 2.01
C ALA A 10 -4.20 -4.08 1.80
N ASP A 11 -4.40 -4.83 2.89
CA ASP A 11 -4.70 -6.26 2.81
C ASP A 11 -6.06 -6.52 2.16
N ALA A 12 -7.11 -5.82 2.60
CA ALA A 12 -8.44 -5.89 1.98
C ALA A 12 -8.44 -5.46 0.49
N ALA A 13 -7.50 -4.58 0.10
CA ALA A 13 -7.33 -4.23 -1.31
C ALA A 13 -6.82 -5.41 -2.14
N GLN A 14 -5.98 -6.30 -1.59
CA GLN A 14 -5.54 -7.53 -2.28
C GLN A 14 -6.73 -8.43 -2.61
N ASP A 15 -7.64 -8.65 -1.66
CA ASP A 15 -8.86 -9.42 -1.86
C ASP A 15 -9.75 -8.82 -2.95
N LYS A 16 -9.86 -7.48 -2.97
CA LYS A 16 -10.60 -6.78 -4.01
C LYS A 16 -9.94 -6.94 -5.38
N ILE A 17 -8.63 -6.79 -5.47
CA ILE A 17 -7.86 -6.99 -6.69
C ILE A 17 -8.05 -8.41 -7.20
N TRP A 18 -7.95 -9.41 -6.32
CA TRP A 18 -8.19 -10.81 -6.68
C TRP A 18 -9.58 -11.00 -7.27
N ARG A 19 -10.65 -10.65 -6.52
CA ARG A 19 -12.04 -10.83 -6.98
C ARG A 19 -12.31 -10.14 -8.31
N ASP A 20 -11.93 -8.87 -8.43
CA ASP A 20 -12.13 -8.09 -9.66
C ASP A 20 -11.37 -8.69 -10.84
N THR A 21 -10.21 -9.31 -10.58
CA THR A 21 -9.37 -9.92 -11.62
C THR A 21 -9.92 -11.28 -12.04
N VAL A 22 -10.36 -12.10 -11.09
CA VAL A 22 -11.02 -13.39 -11.37
C VAL A 22 -12.28 -13.18 -12.21
N GLU A 23 -13.13 -12.23 -11.83
CA GLU A 23 -14.39 -11.96 -12.54
C GLU A 23 -14.15 -11.57 -14.01
N LYS A 24 -13.08 -10.84 -14.29
CA LYS A 24 -12.81 -10.30 -15.63
C LYS A 24 -11.91 -11.18 -16.50
N TRP A 25 -10.96 -11.89 -15.89
CA TRP A 25 -9.87 -12.55 -16.61
C TRP A 25 -9.56 -13.97 -16.10
N GLY A 26 -10.26 -14.45 -15.07
CA GLY A 26 -10.09 -15.79 -14.52
C GLY A 26 -9.03 -15.91 -13.41
N GLU A 27 -9.01 -17.07 -12.75
CA GLU A 27 -8.17 -17.33 -11.58
C GLU A 27 -6.67 -17.34 -11.88
N GLU A 28 -6.26 -17.88 -13.02
CA GLU A 28 -4.84 -17.91 -13.40
C GLU A 28 -4.24 -16.50 -13.52
N GLN A 29 -5.04 -15.57 -14.07
CA GLN A 29 -4.63 -14.17 -14.18
C GLN A 29 -4.58 -13.49 -12.81
N ALA A 30 -5.53 -13.78 -11.92
CA ALA A 30 -5.54 -13.25 -10.56
C ALA A 30 -4.34 -13.74 -9.74
N ALA A 31 -4.02 -15.04 -9.85
CA ALA A 31 -2.84 -15.64 -9.22
C ALA A 31 -1.54 -15.03 -9.72
N THR A 32 -1.40 -14.88 -11.03
CA THR A 32 -0.22 -14.24 -11.64
C THR A 32 -0.08 -12.79 -11.16
N TYR A 33 -1.20 -12.05 -11.11
CA TYR A 33 -1.19 -10.65 -10.71
C TYR A 33 -0.77 -10.45 -9.26
N ILE A 34 -1.38 -11.19 -8.33
CA ILE A 34 -1.04 -11.11 -6.89
C ILE A 34 0.39 -11.59 -6.64
N THR A 35 0.82 -12.69 -7.28
CA THR A 35 2.21 -13.17 -7.15
C THR A 35 3.22 -12.10 -7.57
N GLY A 36 3.02 -11.48 -8.74
CA GLY A 36 3.91 -10.42 -9.21
C GLY A 36 3.83 -9.14 -8.35
N LEU A 37 2.67 -8.84 -7.75
CA LEU A 37 2.56 -7.76 -6.77
C LEU A 37 3.46 -8.03 -5.57
N HIS A 38 3.43 -9.24 -5.01
CA HIS A 38 4.29 -9.63 -3.89
C HIS A 38 5.77 -9.64 -4.27
N ASP A 39 6.13 -10.06 -5.48
CA ASP A 39 7.52 -9.99 -5.95
C ASP A 39 8.02 -8.55 -6.09
N HIS A 40 7.16 -7.64 -6.56
CA HIS A 40 7.45 -6.21 -6.58
C HIS A 40 7.69 -5.65 -5.17
N LEU A 41 6.88 -6.05 -4.18
CA LEU A 41 7.07 -5.63 -2.78
C LEU A 41 8.39 -6.14 -2.19
N LYS A 42 8.77 -7.39 -2.49
CA LYS A 42 10.10 -7.92 -2.10
C LYS A 42 11.21 -7.07 -2.72
N HIS A 43 11.10 -6.75 -4.00
CA HIS A 43 12.09 -5.92 -4.69
C HIS A 43 12.21 -4.51 -4.07
N LEU A 44 11.10 -3.91 -3.64
CA LEU A 44 11.11 -2.64 -2.92
C LEU A 44 11.80 -2.72 -1.56
N CYS A 45 11.77 -3.87 -0.89
CA CYS A 45 12.50 -4.08 0.38
C CYS A 45 14.02 -4.10 0.15
N ASP A 46 14.47 -4.64 -0.98
CA ASP A 46 15.89 -4.78 -1.31
C ASP A 46 16.49 -3.50 -1.92
N GLU A 47 15.68 -2.70 -2.63
CA GLU A 47 16.19 -1.54 -3.37
C GLU A 47 15.50 -0.21 -3.00
N PRO A 48 15.86 0.41 -1.85
CA PRO A 48 15.26 1.68 -1.39
C PRO A 48 15.39 2.87 -2.36
N LYS A 49 16.32 2.79 -3.31
CA LYS A 49 16.52 3.82 -4.34
C LYS A 49 15.34 3.93 -5.31
N LEU A 50 14.49 2.90 -5.38
CA LEU A 50 13.30 2.89 -6.24
C LEU A 50 12.12 3.66 -5.63
N TRP A 51 12.21 4.04 -4.35
CA TRP A 51 11.11 4.65 -3.64
C TRP A 51 10.88 6.09 -4.12
N ARG A 52 9.64 6.40 -4.49
CA ARG A 52 9.25 7.78 -4.78
C ARG A 52 8.60 8.37 -3.54
N ARG A 53 9.10 9.52 -3.09
CA ARG A 53 8.52 10.23 -1.95
C ARG A 53 7.11 10.70 -2.29
N LEU A 54 6.16 10.42 -1.40
CA LEU A 54 4.80 10.94 -1.52
C LEU A 54 4.82 12.45 -1.21
N PRO A 55 4.26 13.31 -2.08
CA PRO A 55 4.21 14.74 -1.82
C PRO A 55 3.45 15.07 -0.53
N GLN A 56 4.01 15.92 0.34
CA GLN A 56 3.39 16.29 1.62
C GLN A 56 1.98 16.86 1.48
N LYS A 57 1.66 17.51 0.36
CA LYS A 57 0.31 18.05 0.08
C LYS A 57 -0.77 16.97 -0.07
N LEU A 58 -0.36 15.75 -0.44
CA LEU A 58 -1.21 14.56 -0.55
C LEU A 58 -1.10 13.68 0.69
N ALA A 59 -0.13 13.98 1.56
CA ALA A 59 0.32 13.10 2.60
C ALA A 59 0.09 13.74 3.96
N VAL A 60 -0.94 13.21 4.59
CA VAL A 60 -1.00 12.92 6.02
C VAL A 60 -1.48 14.04 6.97
N PRO A 61 -2.34 13.71 7.95
CA PRO A 61 -2.50 14.52 9.15
C PRO A 61 -1.15 14.96 9.70
N ALA A 62 -1.08 16.18 10.23
CA ALA A 62 0.16 16.85 10.66
C ALA A 62 1.02 16.03 11.64
N ASP A 63 0.43 15.01 12.28
CA ASP A 63 1.07 14.12 13.24
C ASP A 63 1.94 13.01 12.63
N VAL A 64 1.83 12.74 11.32
CA VAL A 64 2.73 11.80 10.65
C VAL A 64 3.95 12.54 10.17
N LYS A 65 4.80 12.82 11.16
CA LYS A 65 6.21 13.06 10.90
C LYS A 65 6.80 11.82 10.22
N ARG A 66 7.25 12.03 8.99
CA ARG A 66 8.37 11.33 8.29
C ARG A 66 7.94 10.27 7.26
N GLU A 67 8.13 10.68 6.00
CA GLU A 67 8.52 9.84 4.86
C GLU A 67 7.58 8.68 4.48
N ALA A 68 6.45 9.03 3.88
CA ALA A 68 5.67 8.11 3.06
C ALA A 68 6.23 8.05 1.64
N TYR A 69 6.12 6.86 1.04
CA TYR A 69 6.61 6.54 -0.29
C TYR A 69 5.52 5.85 -1.11
N PHE A 70 5.70 5.86 -2.42
CA PHE A 70 4.85 5.09 -3.31
C PHE A 70 5.67 4.45 -4.44
N SER A 71 5.10 3.40 -4.99
CA SER A 71 5.57 2.73 -6.20
C SER A 71 4.37 2.28 -7.03
N ARG A 72 4.58 2.13 -8.34
CA ARG A 72 3.56 1.63 -9.26
C ARG A 72 3.91 0.20 -9.63
N TYR A 73 2.95 -0.69 -9.49
CA TYR A 73 2.98 -2.03 -10.04
C TYR A 73 1.81 -2.17 -11.02
N GLU A 74 2.10 -2.37 -12.32
CA GLU A 74 1.07 -2.53 -13.35
C GLU A 74 0.06 -1.37 -13.33
N ARG A 75 -1.19 -1.60 -12.92
CA ARG A 75 -2.27 -0.60 -12.80
C ARG A 75 -2.55 -0.15 -11.37
N HIS A 76 -1.79 -0.62 -10.38
CA HIS A 76 -1.97 -0.27 -8.97
C HIS A 76 -0.80 0.55 -8.43
N TYR A 77 -1.13 1.55 -7.62
CA TYR A 77 -0.19 2.30 -6.81
C TYR A 77 -0.16 1.71 -5.42
N VAL A 78 1.03 1.38 -4.95
CA VAL A 78 1.31 0.90 -3.61
C VAL A 78 1.88 2.05 -2.81
N PHE A 79 1.24 2.39 -1.69
CA PHE A 79 1.68 3.41 -0.74
C PHE A 79 2.22 2.72 0.51
N PHE A 80 3.41 3.12 0.94
CA PHE A 80 4.11 2.47 2.04
C PHE A 80 5.01 3.43 2.82
N ARG A 81 5.40 3.01 4.02
CA ARG A 81 6.38 3.70 4.86
C ARG A 81 7.42 2.72 5.36
N LYS A 82 8.58 3.23 5.73
CA LYS A 82 9.54 2.45 6.52
C LYS A 82 9.06 2.40 7.98
N LEU A 83 9.11 1.21 8.58
CA LEU A 83 8.84 0.98 9.99
C LEU A 83 10.15 1.09 10.79
N ASP A 84 10.04 1.27 12.11
CA ASP A 84 11.20 1.48 12.99
C ASP A 84 12.16 0.28 13.00
N ASN A 85 11.63 -0.92 12.78
CA ASN A 85 12.41 -2.16 12.65
C ASN A 85 13.06 -2.35 11.26
N GLY A 86 12.86 -1.40 10.33
CA GLY A 86 13.39 -1.44 8.98
C GLY A 86 12.50 -2.11 7.93
N ASP A 87 11.39 -2.75 8.33
CA ASP A 87 10.41 -3.34 7.40
C ASP A 87 9.60 -2.26 6.67
N LEU A 88 8.91 -2.66 5.60
CA LEU A 88 7.94 -1.82 4.90
C LEU A 88 6.53 -2.06 5.43
N GLY A 89 5.88 -0.98 5.88
CA GLY A 89 4.46 -0.98 6.19
C GLY A 89 3.67 -0.54 4.96
N ILE A 90 2.98 -1.46 4.30
CA ILE A 90 2.13 -1.19 3.14
C ILE A 90 0.80 -0.65 3.62
N MET A 91 0.58 0.65 3.43
CA MET A 91 -0.54 1.40 3.99
C MET A 91 -1.80 1.32 3.12
N SER A 92 -1.64 1.38 1.80
CA SER A 92 -2.76 1.34 0.86
C SER A 92 -2.31 0.85 -0.53
N ILE A 93 -3.23 0.20 -1.26
CA ILE A 93 -3.05 -0.25 -2.64
C ILE A 93 -4.26 0.22 -3.45
N LEU A 94 -4.05 1.12 -4.40
CA LEU A 94 -5.13 1.77 -5.14
C LEU A 94 -4.97 1.59 -6.64
N HIS A 95 -6.07 1.34 -7.35
CA HIS A 95 -6.06 1.27 -8.81
C HIS A 95 -5.86 2.68 -9.40
N GLU A 96 -5.10 2.79 -10.49
CA GLU A 96 -4.75 4.07 -11.15
C GLU A 96 -5.94 4.90 -11.66
N ARG A 97 -7.13 4.29 -11.71
CA ARG A 97 -8.38 4.91 -12.18
C ARG A 97 -9.20 5.49 -11.03
N MET A 98 -8.78 5.24 -9.79
CA MET A 98 -9.41 5.83 -8.61
C MET A 98 -8.94 7.27 -8.45
N ASP A 99 -9.73 8.07 -7.73
CA ASP A 99 -9.28 9.36 -7.22
C ASP A 99 -8.24 9.11 -6.11
N LEU A 100 -6.97 8.97 -6.50
CA LEU A 100 -5.87 8.61 -5.62
C LEU A 100 -5.75 9.56 -4.42
N PRO A 101 -5.80 10.91 -4.59
CA PRO A 101 -5.80 11.83 -3.45
C PRO A 101 -6.91 11.53 -2.43
N VAL A 102 -8.16 11.40 -2.89
CA VAL A 102 -9.31 11.21 -2.00
C VAL A 102 -9.27 9.84 -1.32
N ARG A 103 -8.96 8.77 -2.06
CA ARG A 103 -8.92 7.41 -1.48
C ARG A 103 -7.73 7.19 -0.56
N LEU A 104 -6.57 7.77 -0.90
CA LEU A 104 -5.42 7.71 -0.01
C LEU A 104 -5.71 8.46 1.29
N ALA A 105 -6.34 9.63 1.24
CA ALA A 105 -6.72 10.37 2.44
C ALA A 105 -7.69 9.57 3.33
N ASP A 106 -8.70 8.90 2.74
CA ASP A 106 -9.64 8.04 3.46
C ASP A 106 -8.95 6.85 4.14
N ASP A 107 -8.08 6.14 3.40
CA ASP A 107 -7.34 5.01 3.95
C ASP A 107 -6.41 5.46 5.07
N LEU A 108 -5.67 6.57 4.88
CA LEU A 108 -4.79 7.11 5.91
C LEU A 108 -5.57 7.56 7.14
N ALA A 109 -6.71 8.23 6.99
CA ALA A 109 -7.56 8.61 8.11
C ALA A 109 -7.98 7.38 8.93
N ALA A 110 -8.42 6.31 8.27
CA ALA A 110 -8.79 5.06 8.92
C ALA A 110 -7.62 4.37 9.66
N LEU A 111 -6.37 4.55 9.19
CA LEU A 111 -5.18 4.04 9.89
C LEU A 111 -4.90 4.80 11.19
N PHE A 112 -5.08 6.12 11.21
CA PHE A 112 -4.77 6.95 12.40
C PHE A 112 -5.92 7.02 13.39
N ASP A 113 -7.16 6.86 12.95
CA ASP A 113 -8.32 6.73 13.84
C ASP A 113 -8.18 5.48 14.72
N LYS A 114 -7.77 4.35 14.13
CA LYS A 114 -7.47 3.12 14.87
C LYS A 114 -6.23 3.18 15.77
N ALA A 115 -5.30 4.10 15.51
CA ALA A 115 -4.13 4.30 16.38
C ALA A 115 -4.47 5.14 17.62
N SER A 116 -5.67 5.74 17.65
CA SER A 116 -6.19 6.57 18.75
C SER A 116 -7.08 5.79 19.71
N ASP A 117 -7.15 4.46 19.57
CA ASP A 117 -7.84 3.53 20.46
C ASP A 117 -6.80 2.80 21.35
N PRO A 118 -6.42 3.36 22.52
CA PRO A 118 -5.60 2.68 23.50
C PRO A 118 -6.52 1.90 24.45
N GLU A 119 -7.02 0.74 24.05
CA GLU A 119 -7.58 -0.24 24.99
C GLU A 119 -6.94 -1.60 24.64
N THR A 120 -6.03 -2.17 25.44
CA THR A 120 -6.10 -2.45 26.88
C THR A 120 -4.69 -2.56 27.48
#